data_AF-A0A7T0RL72-F1
#
_entry.id   AF-A0A7T0RL72-F1
#
_cell.length_a   1.000
_cell.length_b   1.000
_cell.length_c   1.000
_cell.angle_alpha   90.00
_cell.angle_beta   90.00
_cell.angle_gamma   90.00
#
_symmetry.space_group_name_H-M   'P 1'
#
loop_
_entity.id
_entity.type
_entity.pdbx_description
1 polymer ?
#
loop_
_entity_poly.entity_id
_entity_poly.type
_entity_poly.pdbx_seq_one_letter_code
_entity_poly.pdbx_strand_id
1 'polypeptide(L)' 'MNTLIHRMCIAIMSILTSASAFAHAGHDHGHWTSGVLHTVFYVALASVAAACSYSAYKYINRKKPTSN' A
#
# COMPACT_ATOMS: atom_id res chain seq x y z
N MET A 1 -19.32 11.51 14.50
CA MET A 1 -18.19 10.56 14.42
C MET A 1 -17.06 11.23 13.66
N ASN A 2 -15.85 11.26 14.22
CA ASN A 2 -14.72 11.98 13.63
C ASN A 2 -14.29 11.29 12.32
N THR A 3 -14.45 11.95 11.18
CA THR A 3 -14.25 11.36 9.84
C THR A 3 -12.81 10.86 9.62
N LEU A 4 -11.85 11.45 10.32
CA LEU A 4 -10.45 11.00 10.33
C LEU A 4 -10.29 9.60 10.95
N ILE A 5 -10.94 9.36 12.10
CA ILE A 5 -10.87 8.08 12.82
C ILE A 5 -11.51 6.97 11.99
N HIS A 6 -12.64 7.26 11.34
CA HIS A 6 -13.32 6.30 10.47
C HIS A 6 -12.44 5.87 9.29
N ARG A 7 -11.74 6.82 8.65
CA ARG A 7 -10.80 6.53 7.55
C ARG A 7 -9.59 5.71 8.01
N MET A 8 -9.07 5.99 9.20
CA MET A 8 -7.98 5.19 9.78
C MET A 8 -8.43 3.76 10.11
N CYS A 9 -9.62 3.58 10.69
CA CYS A 9 -10.18 2.26 10.96
C CYS A 9 -10.38 1.44 9.68
N ILE A 10 -10.90 2.05 8.60
CA ILE A 10 -11.03 1.38 7.31
C ILE A 10 -9.66 0.93 6.79
N ALA A 11 -8.66 1.83 6.80
CA ALA A 11 -7.31 1.50 6.34
C ALA A 11 -6.68 0.36 7.15
N ILE A 12 -6.82 0.38 8.48
CA ILE A 12 -6.32 -0.68 9.38
C ILE A 12 -7.02 -2.00 9.06
N MET A 13 -8.36 -2.01 8.96
CA MET A 13 -9.11 -3.23 8.68
C MET A 13 -8.75 -3.82 7.30
N SER A 14 -8.54 -3.00 6.26
CA SER A 14 -8.08 -3.47 4.95
C SER A 14 -6.71 -4.14 4.98
N ILE A 15 -5.79 -3.67 5.85
CA ILE A 15 -4.48 -4.30 6.03
C ILE A 15 -4.63 -5.68 6.71
N LEU A 16 -5.45 -5.75 7.77
CA LEU A 16 -5.66 -6.98 8.52
C LEU A 16 -6.35 -8.09 7.70
N THR A 17 -7.30 -7.75 6.82
CA THR A 17 -8.01 -8.75 6.00
C THR A 17 -7.22 -9.26 4.80
N SER A 18 -6.16 -8.56 4.38
CA SER A 18 -5.35 -8.98 3.23
C SER A 18 -4.52 -10.24 3.50
N ALA A 19 -4.24 -10.55 4.78
CA ALA A 19 -3.42 -11.70 5.17
C ALA A 19 -4.06 -13.07 4.87
N SER A 20 -5.40 -13.17 4.87
CA SER A 20 -6.11 -14.43 4.61
C SER A 20 -6.26 -14.77 3.12
N ALA A 21 -5.82 -13.88 2.22
CA ALA A 21 -5.82 -14.12 0.77
C ALA A 21 -4.51 -14.77 0.26
N PHE A 22 -3.59 -15.16 1.16
CA PHE A 22 -2.45 -16.00 0.81
C PHE A 22 -2.94 -17.42 0.51
N ALA A 23 -3.18 -17.70 -0.78
CA ALA A 23 -3.45 -19.05 -1.26
C ALA A 23 -2.35 -20.02 -0.81
N HIS A 24 -2.73 -21.25 -0.43
CA HIS A 24 -1.81 -22.28 0.03
C HIS A 24 -0.72 -22.58 -1.03
N ALA A 25 0.49 -22.93 -0.56
CA ALA A 25 1.62 -23.27 -1.42
C ALA A 25 1.26 -24.40 -2.40
N GLY A 26 1.21 -24.08 -3.71
CA GLY A 26 1.15 -25.08 -4.78
C GLY A 26 0.15 -24.81 -5.89
N HIS A 27 -0.99 -24.15 -5.62
CA HIS A 27 -2.01 -23.94 -6.67
C HIS A 27 -1.67 -22.74 -7.59
N ASP A 28 -1.24 -21.62 -7.01
CA ASP A 28 -1.07 -20.35 -7.74
C ASP A 28 0.37 -20.10 -8.22
N HIS A 29 1.34 -20.84 -7.69
CA HIS A 29 2.76 -20.76 -8.10
C HIS A 29 3.09 -21.67 -9.30
N GLY A 30 2.29 -22.70 -9.55
CA GLY A 30 2.47 -23.64 -10.68
C GLY A 30 1.71 -23.25 -11.95
N HIS A 31 0.80 -22.29 -11.88
CA HIS A 31 -0.01 -21.87 -13.02
C HIS A 31 0.79 -20.95 -13.95
N TRP A 32 0.62 -21.09 -15.27
CA TRP A 32 1.32 -20.29 -16.30
C TRP A 32 1.16 -18.77 -16.15
N THR A 33 0.08 -18.29 -15.52
CA THR A 33 -0.12 -16.85 -15.24
C THR A 33 0.62 -16.36 -13.99
N SER A 34 1.26 -17.25 -13.22
CA SER A 34 1.88 -16.92 -11.93
C SER A 34 2.92 -15.81 -12.07
N GLY A 35 3.80 -15.88 -13.08
CA GLY A 35 4.82 -14.86 -13.31
C GLY A 35 4.23 -13.46 -13.60
N VAL A 36 3.14 -13.41 -14.36
CA VAL A 36 2.42 -12.16 -14.65
C VAL A 36 1.79 -11.59 -13.38
N LEU A 37 1.12 -12.42 -12.59
CA LEU A 37 0.47 -12.00 -11.35
C LEU A 37 1.48 -11.50 -10.31
N HIS A 38 2.62 -12.17 -10.14
CA HIS A 38 3.69 -11.71 -9.25
C HIS A 38 4.26 -10.36 -9.70
N THR A 39 4.47 -10.18 -11.01
CA THR A 39 4.99 -8.92 -11.56
C THR A 39 4.04 -7.76 -11.26
N VAL A 40 2.74 -7.94 -11.56
CA VAL A 40 1.72 -6.92 -11.27
C VAL A 40 1.64 -6.63 -9.77
N PHE A 41 1.72 -7.67 -8.93
CA PHE A 41 1.73 -7.52 -7.48
C PHE A 41 2.91 -6.67 -6.98
N TYR A 42 4.14 -6.96 -7.42
CA TYR A 42 5.31 -6.19 -7.01
C TYR A 42 5.30 -4.76 -7.56
N VAL A 43 4.81 -4.55 -8.79
CA VAL A 43 4.63 -3.21 -9.36
C VAL A 43 3.61 -2.40 -8.55
N ALA A 44 2.51 -3.01 -8.13
CA ALA A 44 1.52 -2.36 -7.27
C ALA A 44 2.12 -1.96 -5.92
N LEU A 45 2.88 -2.85 -5.28
CA LEU A 45 3.58 -2.55 -4.03
C LEU A 45 4.57 -1.39 -4.18
N ALA A 46 5.40 -1.43 -5.24
CA ALA A 46 6.35 -0.35 -5.54
C ALA A 46 5.65 0.99 -5.77
N SER A 47 4.52 0.98 -6.48
CA SER A 47 3.73 2.18 -6.77
C SER A 47 3.15 2.82 -5.51
N VAL A 48 2.59 2.01 -4.61
CA VAL A 48 2.06 2.49 -3.32
C VAL A 48 3.18 3.05 -2.45
N ALA A 49 4.32 2.36 -2.37
CA ALA A 49 5.48 2.85 -1.64
C ALA A 49 5.95 4.22 -2.17
N ALA A 50 6.09 4.36 -3.49
CA ALA A 50 6.47 5.61 -4.14
C ALA A 50 5.47 6.75 -3.85
N ALA A 51 4.16 6.48 -3.94
CA ALA A 51 3.12 7.47 -3.66
C ALA A 51 3.15 7.94 -2.20
N CYS A 52 3.34 7.01 -1.25
CA CYS A 52 3.48 7.31 0.18
C CYS A 52 4.73 8.16 0.43
N SER A 53 5.89 7.78 -0.11
CA SER A 53 7.14 8.52 0.03
C SER A 53 7.05 9.93 -0.54
N TYR A 54 6.49 10.10 -1.74
CA TYR A 54 6.30 11.41 -2.36
C TYR A 54 5.36 12.30 -1.55
N SER A 55 4.26 11.75 -1.06
CA SER A 55 3.29 12.47 -0.22
C SER A 55 3.93 12.93 1.09
N ALA A 56 4.72 12.07 1.75
CA ALA A 56 5.47 12.39 2.95
C ALA A 56 6.52 13.48 2.70
N TYR A 57 7.32 13.34 1.63
CA TYR A 57 8.30 14.35 1.21
C TYR A 57 7.65 15.72 1.02
N LYS A 58 6.51 15.78 0.31
CA LYS A 58 5.78 17.02 0.08
C LYS A 58 5.26 17.61 1.38
N TYR A 59 4.70 16.80 2.27
CA TYR A 59 4.18 17.26 3.55
C TYR A 59 5.27 17.88 4.44
N ILE A 60 6.45 17.25 4.49
CA ILE A 60 7.59 17.75 5.28
C ILE A 60 8.12 19.06 4.69
N ASN A 61 8.29 19.14 3.36
CA ASN A 61 8.86 20.33 2.73
C ASN A 61 7.92 21.55 2.71
N ARG A 62 6.61 21.36 2.83
CA ARG A 62 5.66 22.48 3.00
C ARG A 62 5.83 23.22 4.34
N LYS A 63 6.53 22.64 5.31
CA LYS A 63 6.71 23.21 6.65
C LYS A 63 8.04 23.94 6.84
N LYS A 64 8.78 24.26 5.77
CA LYS A 64 9.97 25.12 5.89
C LYS A 64 9.50 26.54 6.23
N PRO A 65 9.80 27.09 7.42
CA PRO A 65 9.49 28.48 7.71
C PRO A 65 10.37 29.36 6.81
N THR A 66 9.76 30.31 6.12
CA THR A 66 10.49 31.41 5.48
C THR A 66 11.21 32.17 6.58
N SER A 67 12.52 31.98 6.67
CA SER A 67 13.41 32.81 7.49
C SER A 67 13.38 34.23 6.91
N ASN A 68 12.75 35.17 7.63
CA ASN A 68 12.97 36.61 7.47
C ASN A 68 13.87 37.07 8.61
#